data_AF-A0A920TEV8-F1
#
_entry.id   AF-A0A920TEV8-F1
#
_cell.length_a   1.000
_cell.length_b   1.000
_cell.length_c   1.000
_cell.angle_alpha   90.00
_cell.angle_beta   90.00
_cell.angle_gamma   90.00
#
_symmetry.space_group_name_H-M   'P 1'
#
loop_
_entity.id
_entity.type
_entity.pdbx_description
1 polymer ?
#
loop_
_entity_poly.entity_id
_entity_poly.type
_entity_poly.pdbx_seq_one_letter_code
_entity_poly.pdbx_strand_id
1 'polypeptide(L)' 'MLTELVSFERQLPEFRKFWVFTRDNVEVQLEAKVFYRIEDPAKSVYRIRDVDLGLNTNATSVVRSAAGRLEFG' A
#
# COMPACT_ATOMS: atom_id res chain seq x y z
N MET A 1 4.51 -24.16 6.31
CA MET A 1 3.24 -23.56 6.76
C MET A 1 3.61 -22.34 7.59
N LEU A 2 3.76 -21.17 6.94
CA LEU A 2 4.23 -19.95 7.59
C LEU A 2 3.08 -19.34 8.39
N THR A 3 3.34 -19.11 9.67
CA THR A 3 2.42 -18.58 10.66
C THR A 3 1.93 -17.20 10.24
N GLU A 4 0.64 -17.08 9.93
CA GLU A 4 -0.02 -15.78 9.84
C GLU A 4 -0.03 -15.14 11.23
N LEU A 5 0.90 -14.23 11.46
CA LEU A 5 0.94 -13.38 12.63
C LEU A 5 -0.13 -12.29 12.44
N VAL A 6 -1.41 -12.67 12.59
CA VAL A 6 -2.55 -11.74 12.52
C VAL A 6 -2.63 -10.96 13.83
N SER A 7 -1.76 -9.95 13.96
CA SER A 7 -1.81 -9.01 15.08
C SER A 7 -2.75 -7.86 14.74
N PHE A 8 -4.05 -7.96 15.10
CA PHE A 8 -5.06 -6.88 15.23
C PHE A 8 -5.18 -5.81 14.11
N GLU A 9 -4.53 -6.00 12.97
CA GLU A 9 -4.52 -5.12 11.81
C GLU A 9 -5.53 -5.61 10.78
N ARG A 10 -6.35 -4.69 10.25
CA ARG A 10 -7.18 -4.99 9.09
C ARG A 10 -6.27 -5.05 7.86
N GLN A 11 -6.42 -6.11 7.09
CA GLN A 11 -5.81 -6.21 5.78
C GLN A 11 -6.80 -5.67 4.75
N LEU A 12 -6.31 -4.94 3.75
CA LEU A 12 -7.11 -4.77 2.54
C LEU A 12 -7.27 -6.14 1.87
N PRO A 13 -8.46 -6.45 1.31
CA PRO A 13 -8.82 -7.80 0.86
C PRO A 13 -7.97 -8.33 -0.30
N GLU A 14 -7.23 -7.48 -1.00
CA GLU A 14 -6.48 -7.88 -2.20
C GLU A 14 -5.04 -7.35 -2.19
N PHE A 15 -4.12 -8.21 -2.62
CA PHE A 15 -2.78 -7.79 -3.04
C PHE A 15 -2.91 -6.83 -4.23
N ARG A 16 -2.20 -5.70 -4.16
CA ARG A 16 -2.27 -4.67 -5.20
C ARG A 16 -1.04 -4.74 -6.08
N LYS A 17 -1.28 -4.72 -7.40
CA LYS A 17 -0.25 -4.64 -8.43
C LYS A 17 -0.02 -3.19 -8.83
N PHE A 18 1.22 -2.75 -8.79
CA PHE A 18 1.65 -1.40 -9.14
C PHE A 18 2.61 -1.48 -10.32
N TRP A 19 2.28 -0.78 -11.40
CA TRP A 19 3.19 -0.53 -12.50
C TRP A 19 3.99 0.72 -12.20
N VAL A 20 5.32 0.58 -12.15
CA VAL A 20 6.24 1.64 -11.77
C VAL A 20 7.46 1.63 -12.69
N PHE A 21 7.97 2.82 -12.96
CA PHE A 21 9.25 3.02 -13.65
C PHE A 21 10.34 3.25 -12.62
N THR A 22 11.44 2.55 -12.78
CA THR A 22 12.62 2.62 -11.91
C THR A 22 13.57 3.71 -12.41
N ARG A 23 14.66 3.97 -11.68
CA ARG A 23 15.60 5.04 -12.02
C ARG A 23 16.29 4.82 -13.38
N ASP A 24 16.48 3.56 -13.74
CA ASP A 24 17.08 3.08 -14.99
C ASP A 24 16.04 2.88 -16.12
N ASN A 25 14.84 3.48 -16.00
CA ASN A 25 13.75 3.40 -16.99
C ASN A 25 13.24 1.97 -17.25
N VAL A 26 13.41 1.05 -16.30
CA VAL A 26 12.83 -0.29 -16.38
C VAL A 26 11.40 -0.24 -15.83
N GLU A 27 10.47 -0.84 -16.57
CA GLU A 27 9.11 -1.04 -16.09
C GLU A 27 9.06 -2.31 -15.24
N VAL A 28 8.63 -2.18 -13.98
CA VAL A 28 8.47 -3.31 -13.07
C VAL A 28 7.05 -3.35 -12.50
N GLN A 29 6.56 -4.57 -12.27
CA GLN A 29 5.31 -4.81 -11.56
C GLN A 29 5.61 -5.18 -10.12
N LEU A 30 5.14 -4.37 -9.17
CA LEU A 30 5.28 -4.64 -7.74
C LEU A 30 3.95 -5.12 -7.18
N GLU A 31 3.99 -6.14 -6.31
CA GLU A 31 2.84 -6.62 -5.57
C GLU A 31 3.02 -6.29 -4.08
N ALA A 32 2.07 -5.58 -3.48
CA ALA A 32 2.13 -5.23 -2.06
C ALA A 32 0.82 -5.49 -1.33
N LYS A 33 0.95 -5.81 -0.03
CA LYS A 33 -0.16 -5.99 0.91
C LYS A 33 -0.17 -4.85 1.92
N VAL A 34 -1.32 -4.19 2.06
CA VAL A 34 -1.49 -3.05 2.98
C VAL A 34 -2.19 -3.53 4.24
N PHE A 35 -1.56 -3.27 5.37
CA PHE A 35 -2.07 -3.53 6.71
C PHE A 35 -2.35 -2.19 7.39
N TYR A 36 -3.50 -2.05 8.03
CA TYR A 36 -3.86 -0.83 8.74
C TYR A 36 -4.69 -1.10 9.98
N ARG A 37 -4.61 -0.18 10.94
CA ARG A 37 -5.45 -0.17 12.13
C ARG A 37 -5.97 1.24 12.36
N ILE A 38 -7.25 1.36 12.72
CA ILE A 38 -7.86 2.64 13.08
C ILE A 38 -7.65 2.85 14.58
N GLU A 39 -6.85 3.85 14.95
CA GLU A 39 -6.57 4.20 16.36
C GLU A 39 -7.68 5.07 16.97
N ASP A 40 -8.25 5.99 16.19
CA ASP A 40 -9.28 6.93 16.64
C ASP A 40 -10.35 7.10 15.55
N PRO A 41 -11.52 6.43 15.69
CA PRO A 41 -12.57 6.49 14.69
C PRO A 41 -13.20 7.89 14.57
N ALA A 42 -13.18 8.70 15.63
CA ALA A 42 -13.80 10.04 15.61
C ALA A 42 -13.07 11.00 14.65
N LYS A 43 -11.77 10.81 14.42
CA LYS A 43 -10.98 11.54 13.41
C LYS A 43 -11.18 11.03 11.98
N SER A 44 -11.56 9.76 11.82
CA SER A 44 -11.80 9.14 10.51
C SER A 44 -13.17 9.52 9.93
N VAL A 45 -14.18 9.67 10.78
CA VAL A 45 -15.58 9.94 10.39
C VAL A 45 -15.76 11.25 9.61
N TYR A 46 -14.91 12.27 9.85
CA TYR A 46 -15.13 13.59 9.23
C TYR A 46 -14.40 13.81 7.90
N ARG A 47 -13.49 12.91 7.48
CA ARG A 47 -12.58 13.18 6.34
C ARG A 47 -12.48 12.05 5.32
N ILE A 48 -12.86 10.84 5.69
CA ILE A 48 -12.68 9.66 4.84
C ILE A 48 -14.02 8.97 4.66
N ARG A 49 -14.70 9.27 3.54
CA ARG A 49 -15.92 8.56 3.12
C ARG A 49 -15.65 7.11 2.72
N ASP A 50 -14.42 6.83 2.28
CA ASP A 50 -13.94 5.52 1.85
C ASP A 50 -12.48 5.35 2.28
N VAL A 51 -12.27 4.57 3.35
CA VAL A 51 -10.94 4.31 3.93
C VAL A 51 -10.08 3.52 2.98
N ASP A 52 -10.68 2.61 2.22
CA ASP A 52 -9.96 1.75 1.30
C ASP A 52 -9.44 2.56 0.11
N LEU A 53 -10.24 3.50 -0.42
CA LEU A 53 -9.80 4.41 -1.48
C LEU A 53 -8.68 5.36 -1.02
N GLY A 54 -8.80 5.90 0.19
CA GLY A 54 -7.78 6.77 0.78
C GLY A 54 -6.45 6.05 0.97
N LEU A 55 -6.50 4.84 1.54
CA LEU A 55 -5.33 3.98 1.68
C LEU A 55 -4.74 3.58 0.33
N ASN A 56 -5.58 3.31 -0.67
CA ASN A 56 -5.13 2.94 -2.02
C ASN A 56 -4.29 4.05 -2.67
N THR A 57 -4.79 5.29 -2.60
CA THR A 57 -4.10 6.45 -3.18
C THR A 57 -2.74 6.67 -2.51
N ASN A 58 -2.71 6.61 -1.19
CA ASN A 58 -1.47 6.80 -0.42
C ASN A 58 -0.47 5.66 -0.67
N ALA A 59 -0.92 4.40 -0.62
CA ALA A 59 -0.06 3.25 -0.89
C ALA A 59 0.56 3.32 -2.29
N THR A 60 -0.23 3.68 -3.30
CA THR A 60 0.26 3.90 -4.68
C THR A 60 1.36 4.96 -4.73
N SER A 61 1.16 6.09 -4.04
CA SER A 61 2.14 7.18 -3.99
C SER A 61 3.45 6.74 -3.32
N VAL A 62 3.36 6.03 -2.19
CA VAL A 62 4.52 5.51 -1.46
C VAL A 62 5.31 4.50 -2.30
N VAL A 63 4.60 3.53 -2.91
CA VAL A 63 5.24 2.50 -3.76
C VAL A 63 5.94 3.14 -4.96
N ARG A 64 5.30 4.12 -5.62
CA ARG A 64 5.94 4.86 -6.74
C ARG A 64 7.17 5.64 -6.29
N SER A 65 7.12 6.32 -5.15
CA SER A 65 8.26 7.05 -4.61
C SER A 65 9.43 6.13 -4.27
N ALA A 66 9.14 4.96 -3.69
CA ALA A 66 10.16 3.97 -3.38
C ALA A 66 10.75 3.36 -4.66
N ALA A 67 9.90 2.98 -5.61
CA ALA A 67 10.31 2.37 -6.88
C ALA A 67 11.18 3.28 -7.75
N GLY A 68 10.90 4.59 -7.77
CA GLY A 68 11.74 5.56 -8.51
C GLY A 68 13.17 5.71 -7.95
N ARG A 69 13.48 5.11 -6.80
CA ARG A 69 14.83 5.04 -6.23
C ARG A 69 15.54 3.69 -6.47
N LEU A 70 14.84 2.72 -7.06
CA LEU A 70 15.40 1.40 -7.34
C LEU A 70 16.14 1.40 -8.68
N GLU A 71 17.16 0.56 -8.76
CA GLU A 71 17.89 0.19 -9.98
C GLU A 71 17.91 -1.32 -10.07
N PHE A 72 17.69 -1.84 -11.27
CA PHE A 72 17.66 -3.28 -11.54
C PHE A 72 18.60 -3.70 -12.68
N GLY A 73 19.35 -2.74 -13.24
CA GLY A 73 20.44 -2.95 -14.20
C GLY A 73 21.62 -3.75 -13.66
#